data_AF-Q4DDI1-F1
#
_entry.id   AF-Q4DDI1-F1
#
_cell.length_a   1.000
_cell.length_b   1.000
_cell.length_c   1.000
_cell.angle_alpha   90.00
_cell.angle_beta   90.00
_cell.angle_gamma   90.00
#
_symmetry.space_group_name_H-M   'P 1'
#
loop_
_entity.id
_entity.type
_entity.pdbx_description
1 polymer ?
#
loop_
_entity_poly.entity_id
_entity_poly.type
_entity_poly.pdbx_seq_one_letter_code
_entity_poly.pdbx_strand_id
1 'polypeptide(L)'
;MNDVQIGVLVAMCVVFVVVASVLFFLLRLWGCRRRTDRKRADADPPKGGEYVLHFIDFSGTPRSVDVRAMAITDARSLQSALAEACGLPDDTSLTLLCPNGMGQHVEMDLNQLAFPDNQLESRMRHTEEQPLLLSREVSDPQSTGTVRQLVEPSQQNYYDGIDVSYTRSSGCVKHAGDVSHGPDSTGDVPPPIILPLCSRIGSATPVSIAAVRYVVQGSGTLLDKDAAAFVEEAMMGSTRRTVTLPCGARVIVVPSERAAWLLDDYDRNVGVPLIREAAEVVQYNVGNMGSAQWRPYKHPIFLPPGRWCICAESSTADHRFVETASRVFTVDIVPRKR
;
A
#
# COMPACT_ATOMS: atom_id res chain seq x y z
N MET A 1 -27.50 54.34 10.21
CA MET A 1 -27.30 53.05 10.89
C MET A 1 -26.16 53.24 11.86
N ASN A 2 -26.40 53.06 13.15
CA ASN A 2 -25.39 53.28 14.17
C ASN A 2 -24.38 52.12 14.11
N ASP A 3 -23.10 52.34 14.42
CA ASP A 3 -22.07 51.29 14.36
C ASP A 3 -22.47 50.02 15.14
N VAL A 4 -23.21 50.19 16.24
CA VAL A 4 -23.78 49.10 17.03
C VAL A 4 -24.77 48.25 16.21
N GLN A 5 -25.62 48.87 15.39
CA GLN A 5 -26.57 48.13 14.54
C GLN A 5 -25.84 47.34 13.44
N ILE A 6 -24.75 47.88 12.89
CA ILE A 6 -23.92 47.18 11.92
C ILE A 6 -23.25 45.97 12.58
N GLY A 7 -22.70 46.13 13.78
CA GLY A 7 -22.10 45.03 14.55
C GLY A 7 -23.08 43.89 14.85
N VAL A 8 -24.31 44.23 15.28
CA VAL A 8 -25.37 43.24 15.52
C VAL A 8 -25.78 42.53 14.22
N LEU A 9 -25.88 43.26 13.10
CA LEU A 9 -26.21 42.68 11.80
C LEU A 9 -25.14 41.68 11.35
N VAL A 10 -23.85 42.01 11.51
CA VAL A 10 -22.73 41.12 11.14
C VAL A 10 -22.72 39.86 12.02
N ALA A 11 -22.91 40.01 13.33
CA ALA A 11 -22.98 38.86 14.24
C ALA A 11 -24.14 37.92 13.87
N MET A 12 -25.32 38.47 13.55
CA MET A 12 -26.47 37.68 13.08
C MET A 12 -26.17 36.93 11.77
N CYS A 13 -25.50 37.58 10.81
CA CYS A 13 -25.10 36.93 9.56
C CYS A 13 -24.12 35.76 9.79
N VAL A 14 -23.12 35.92 10.66
CA VAL A 14 -22.15 34.86 10.94
C VAL A 14 -22.82 33.66 11.59
N VAL A 15 -23.69 33.88 12.59
CA VAL A 15 -24.44 32.80 13.24
C VAL A 15 -25.34 32.09 12.22
N PHE A 16 -26.00 32.84 11.33
CA PHE A 16 -26.85 32.26 10.29
C PHE A 16 -26.06 31.38 9.31
N VAL A 17 -24.87 31.80 8.86
CA VAL A 17 -24.02 31.00 7.96
C VAL A 17 -23.50 29.73 8.65
N VAL A 18 -23.15 29.79 9.93
CA VAL A 18 -22.73 28.60 10.70
C VAL A 18 -23.91 27.63 10.85
N VAL A 19 -25.09 28.11 11.24
CA VAL A 19 -26.28 27.26 11.37
C VAL A 19 -26.67 26.66 10.01
N ALA A 20 -26.68 27.45 8.94
CA ALA A 20 -27.01 26.98 7.60
C ALA A 20 -26.01 25.94 7.08
N SER A 21 -24.70 26.10 7.34
CA SER A 21 -23.69 25.13 6.92
C SER A 21 -23.80 23.82 7.68
N VAL A 22 -24.08 23.84 8.99
CA VAL A 22 -24.37 22.64 9.78
C VAL A 22 -25.65 21.95 9.29
N LEU A 23 -26.70 22.71 8.99
CA LEU A 23 -27.97 22.16 8.46
C LEU A 23 -27.77 21.55 7.08
N PHE A 24 -26.99 22.19 6.20
CA PHE A 24 -26.63 21.63 4.90
C PHE A 24 -25.79 20.37 5.03
N PHE A 25 -24.83 20.33 5.95
CA PHE A 25 -24.02 19.15 6.23
C PHE A 25 -24.87 17.98 6.76
N LEU A 26 -25.80 18.25 7.68
CA LEU A 26 -26.77 17.26 8.18
C LEU A 26 -27.72 16.81 7.09
N LEU A 27 -28.22 17.70 6.23
CA LEU A 27 -29.04 17.34 5.07
C LEU A 27 -28.27 16.54 4.03
N ARG A 28 -26.96 16.75 3.88
CA ARG A 28 -26.11 15.95 2.99
C ARG A 28 -25.91 14.54 3.57
N LEU A 29 -25.60 14.43 4.86
CA LEU A 29 -25.52 13.16 5.57
C LEU A 29 -26.86 12.40 5.57
N TRP A 30 -27.96 13.12 5.79
CA TRP A 30 -29.31 12.56 5.73
C TRP A 30 -29.79 12.29 4.31
N GLY A 31 -29.33 13.04 3.31
CA GLY A 31 -29.60 12.76 1.90
C GLY A 31 -28.92 11.47 1.45
N CYS A 32 -27.69 11.25 1.91
CA CYS A 32 -26.97 9.99 1.75
C CYS A 32 -27.63 8.85 2.54
N ARG A 33 -28.22 9.11 3.73
CA ARG A 33 -28.97 8.10 4.52
C ARG A 33 -30.42 7.87 4.09
N ARG A 34 -31.12 8.85 3.51
CA ARG A 34 -32.53 8.74 3.09
C ARG A 34 -32.68 8.23 1.66
N ARG A 35 -31.64 8.30 0.82
CA ARG A 35 -31.65 7.56 -0.46
C ARG A 35 -31.54 6.04 -0.25
N THR A 36 -30.97 5.59 0.86
CA THR A 36 -30.87 4.17 1.23
C THR A 36 -32.14 3.61 1.89
N ASP A 37 -32.93 4.42 2.60
CA ASP A 37 -34.16 3.92 3.26
C ASP A 37 -35.45 4.01 2.41
N ARG A 38 -35.48 4.81 1.33
CA ARG A 38 -36.75 5.13 0.63
C ARG A 38 -37.08 4.26 -0.59
N LYS A 39 -36.31 3.19 -0.84
CA LYS A 39 -36.60 2.18 -1.89
C LYS A 39 -36.99 0.80 -1.33
N ARG A 40 -37.19 0.70 0.00
CA ARG A 40 -37.56 -0.53 0.73
C ARG A 40 -39.05 -0.63 1.08
N ALA A 41 -39.88 0.24 0.54
CA ALA A 41 -41.33 0.16 0.58
C ALA A 41 -41.81 0.04 -0.87
N ASP A 42 -42.61 -0.99 -1.16
CA ASP A 42 -43.13 -1.38 -2.48
C ASP A 42 -42.17 -2.15 -3.41
N ALA A 43 -41.83 -3.38 -3.02
CA ALA A 43 -41.73 -4.53 -3.92
C ALA A 43 -41.43 -5.78 -3.09
N ASP A 44 -42.32 -6.78 -3.11
CA ASP A 44 -41.99 -8.14 -2.68
C ASP A 44 -40.71 -8.58 -3.43
N PRO A 45 -39.59 -8.86 -2.74
CA PRO A 45 -38.39 -9.30 -3.42
C PRO A 45 -38.66 -10.71 -3.98
N PRO A 46 -38.47 -10.95 -5.29
CA PRO A 46 -38.32 -12.32 -5.76
C PRO A 46 -37.17 -12.94 -4.96
N LYS A 47 -37.32 -14.19 -4.52
CA LYS A 47 -36.39 -14.95 -3.67
C LYS A 47 -35.00 -15.24 -4.32
N GLY A 48 -34.48 -14.34 -5.14
CA GLY A 48 -33.21 -14.46 -5.87
C GLY A 48 -32.34 -13.19 -5.87
N GLY A 49 -32.71 -12.11 -5.17
CA GLY A 49 -31.98 -10.83 -5.23
C GLY A 49 -30.68 -10.73 -4.42
N GLU A 50 -30.30 -11.75 -3.67
CA GLU A 50 -29.18 -11.66 -2.71
C GLU A 50 -27.77 -11.63 -3.35
N TYR A 51 -27.67 -11.97 -4.65
CA TYR A 51 -26.38 -12.15 -5.34
C TYR A 51 -26.26 -11.30 -6.61
N VAL A 52 -26.97 -10.18 -6.66
CA VAL A 52 -27.00 -9.28 -7.81
C VAL A 52 -25.92 -8.20 -7.68
N LEU A 53 -25.01 -8.16 -8.65
CA LEU A 53 -24.02 -7.11 -8.81
C LEU A 53 -24.64 -5.92 -9.53
N HIS A 54 -24.59 -4.73 -8.94
CA HIS A 54 -25.08 -3.49 -9.54
C HIS A 54 -23.92 -2.60 -10.01
N PHE A 55 -24.00 -2.12 -11.24
CA PHE A 55 -22.99 -1.25 -11.83
C PHE A 55 -23.61 -0.23 -12.80
N ILE A 56 -22.83 0.76 -13.20
CA ILE A 56 -23.19 1.79 -14.16
C ILE A 56 -22.28 1.62 -15.38
N ASP A 57 -22.88 1.48 -16.56
CA ASP A 57 -22.13 1.30 -17.80
C ASP A 57 -21.49 2.61 -18.31
N PHE A 58 -20.77 2.53 -19.44
CA PHE A 58 -20.13 3.70 -20.07
C PHE A 58 -21.12 4.81 -20.48
N SER A 59 -22.41 4.50 -20.63
CA SER A 59 -23.47 5.46 -20.98
C SER A 59 -24.14 6.08 -19.74
N GLY A 60 -23.72 5.71 -18.54
CA GLY A 60 -24.38 6.13 -17.30
C GLY A 60 -25.65 5.34 -16.98
N THR A 61 -25.91 4.24 -17.71
CA THR A 61 -27.09 3.41 -17.51
C THR A 61 -26.84 2.39 -16.39
N PRO A 62 -27.72 2.32 -15.37
CA PRO A 62 -27.63 1.30 -14.33
C PRO A 62 -27.90 -0.09 -14.92
N ARG A 63 -27.03 -1.04 -14.65
CA ARG A 63 -27.13 -2.44 -15.05
C ARG A 63 -26.93 -3.35 -13.84
N SER A 64 -27.35 -4.59 -13.99
CA SER A 64 -27.25 -5.61 -12.96
C SER A 64 -26.96 -6.98 -13.54
N VAL A 65 -26.12 -7.75 -12.86
CA VAL A 65 -25.74 -9.12 -13.22
C VAL A 65 -25.95 -10.01 -12.01
N ASP A 66 -26.72 -11.09 -12.14
CA ASP A 66 -26.88 -12.07 -11.06
C ASP A 66 -25.69 -13.05 -11.08
N VAL A 67 -24.76 -12.83 -10.16
CA VAL A 67 -23.51 -13.58 -10.06
C VAL A 67 -23.77 -15.07 -9.79
N ARG A 68 -24.81 -15.37 -9.02
CA ARG A 68 -25.13 -16.74 -8.64
C ARG A 68 -25.92 -17.46 -9.72
N ALA A 69 -26.90 -16.81 -10.33
CA ALA A 69 -27.67 -17.41 -11.43
C ALA A 69 -26.78 -17.69 -12.65
N MET A 70 -25.78 -16.83 -12.89
CA MET A 70 -24.81 -17.00 -13.98
C MET A 70 -23.60 -17.86 -13.61
N ALA A 71 -23.54 -18.41 -12.38
CA ALA A 71 -22.43 -19.21 -11.89
C ALA A 71 -21.04 -18.55 -12.06
N ILE A 72 -20.97 -17.23 -11.87
CA ILE A 72 -19.75 -16.45 -12.03
C ILE A 72 -18.87 -16.65 -10.78
N THR A 73 -17.67 -17.19 -10.97
CA THR A 73 -16.75 -17.51 -9.85
C THR A 73 -15.35 -16.90 -10.00
N ASP A 74 -15.05 -16.27 -11.12
CA ASP A 74 -13.76 -15.67 -11.42
C ASP A 74 -13.89 -14.37 -12.23
N ALA A 75 -12.78 -13.65 -12.38
CA ALA A 75 -12.74 -12.40 -13.12
C ALA A 75 -13.13 -12.56 -14.59
N ARG A 76 -12.75 -13.66 -15.24
CA ARG A 76 -13.00 -13.86 -16.66
C ARG A 76 -14.49 -14.05 -16.94
N SER A 77 -15.16 -14.91 -16.20
CA SER A 77 -16.62 -15.07 -16.28
C SER A 77 -17.35 -13.78 -15.94
N LEU A 78 -16.86 -13.00 -14.98
CA LEU A 78 -17.44 -11.71 -14.65
C LEU A 78 -17.27 -10.71 -15.79
N GLN A 79 -16.08 -10.60 -16.38
CA GLN A 79 -15.80 -9.76 -17.54
C GLN A 79 -16.71 -10.12 -18.73
N SER A 80 -16.86 -11.41 -19.04
CA SER A 80 -17.75 -11.85 -20.11
C SER A 80 -19.22 -11.49 -19.82
N ALA A 81 -19.68 -11.65 -18.58
CA ALA A 81 -21.04 -11.27 -18.18
C ALA A 81 -21.26 -9.74 -18.23
N LEU A 82 -20.26 -8.95 -17.85
CA LEU A 82 -20.30 -7.48 -17.97
C LEU A 82 -20.34 -7.05 -19.45
N ALA A 83 -19.52 -7.68 -20.30
CA ALA A 83 -19.51 -7.42 -21.73
C ALA A 83 -20.87 -7.76 -22.37
N GLU A 84 -21.43 -8.93 -22.05
CA GLU A 84 -22.76 -9.35 -22.50
C GLU A 84 -23.85 -8.39 -22.02
N ALA A 85 -23.84 -8.03 -20.73
CA ALA A 85 -24.80 -7.09 -20.16
C ALA A 85 -24.73 -5.70 -20.81
N CYS A 86 -23.59 -5.31 -21.37
CA CYS A 86 -23.38 -4.02 -22.04
C CYS A 86 -23.45 -4.09 -23.58
N GLY A 87 -23.56 -5.29 -24.17
CA GLY A 87 -23.48 -5.49 -25.62
C GLY A 87 -22.08 -5.20 -26.21
N LEU A 88 -21.01 -5.44 -25.46
CA LEU A 88 -19.63 -5.20 -25.88
C LEU A 88 -19.03 -6.46 -26.53
N PRO A 89 -18.27 -6.33 -27.64
CA PRO A 89 -17.68 -7.47 -28.35
C PRO A 89 -16.42 -8.04 -27.66
N ASP A 90 -15.75 -7.24 -26.83
CA ASP A 90 -14.52 -7.61 -26.11
C ASP A 90 -14.72 -7.53 -24.59
N ASP A 91 -14.30 -8.59 -23.88
CA ASP A 91 -14.38 -8.72 -22.42
C ASP A 91 -13.02 -8.53 -21.71
N THR A 92 -11.91 -8.78 -22.41
CA THR A 92 -10.56 -8.90 -21.83
C THR A 92 -9.97 -7.64 -21.17
N SER A 93 -10.56 -6.46 -21.36
CA SER A 93 -10.09 -5.18 -20.79
C SER A 93 -11.09 -4.52 -19.86
N LEU A 94 -12.20 -5.18 -19.52
CA LEU A 94 -13.23 -4.60 -18.67
C LEU A 94 -12.85 -4.70 -17.19
N THR A 95 -13.07 -3.61 -16.46
CA THR A 95 -12.89 -3.54 -15.02
C THR A 95 -14.02 -2.73 -14.36
N LEU A 96 -14.13 -2.79 -13.04
CA LEU A 96 -15.12 -2.06 -12.27
C LEU A 96 -14.42 -1.13 -11.29
N LEU A 97 -14.94 0.09 -11.12
CA LEU A 97 -14.40 1.07 -10.18
C LEU A 97 -15.38 1.30 -9.03
N CYS A 98 -14.89 1.30 -7.80
CA CYS A 98 -15.65 1.72 -6.62
C CYS A 98 -15.18 3.10 -6.13
N PRO A 99 -16.07 3.98 -5.65
CA PRO A 99 -15.63 5.19 -4.96
C PRO A 99 -15.07 4.82 -3.58
N ASN A 100 -13.86 5.29 -3.26
CA ASN A 100 -13.31 5.19 -1.91
C ASN A 100 -13.92 6.26 -0.98
N GLY A 101 -13.60 6.22 0.32
CA GLY A 101 -14.09 7.20 1.31
C GLY A 101 -13.66 8.66 1.05
N MET A 102 -12.72 8.88 0.12
CA MET A 102 -12.28 10.21 -0.35
C MET A 102 -12.98 10.66 -1.64
N GLY A 103 -13.89 9.83 -2.19
CA GLY A 103 -14.58 10.08 -3.45
C GLY A 103 -13.76 9.81 -4.72
N GLN A 104 -12.59 9.18 -4.60
CA GLN A 104 -11.80 8.75 -5.76
C GLN A 104 -12.23 7.37 -6.22
N HIS A 105 -12.31 7.15 -7.53
CA HIS A 105 -12.63 5.85 -8.11
C HIS A 105 -11.38 4.95 -8.08
N VAL A 106 -11.52 3.78 -7.46
CA VAL A 106 -10.48 2.76 -7.31
C VAL A 106 -10.92 1.51 -8.05
N GLU A 107 -10.02 0.92 -8.80
CA GLU A 107 -10.27 -0.32 -9.52
C GLU A 107 -10.52 -1.50 -8.57
N MET A 108 -11.55 -2.29 -8.87
CA MET A 108 -11.95 -3.47 -8.11
C MET A 108 -11.28 -4.71 -8.68
N ASP A 109 -10.77 -5.57 -7.79
CA ASP A 109 -10.39 -6.92 -8.18
C ASP A 109 -11.64 -7.76 -8.48
N LEU A 110 -11.85 -8.05 -9.76
CA LEU A 110 -12.99 -8.83 -10.25
C LEU A 110 -12.99 -10.26 -9.72
N ASN A 111 -11.82 -10.87 -9.46
CA ASN A 111 -11.76 -12.20 -8.85
C ASN A 111 -12.29 -12.14 -7.42
N GLN A 112 -11.85 -11.14 -6.66
CA GLN A 112 -12.33 -10.96 -5.29
C GLN A 112 -13.82 -10.62 -5.29
N LEU A 113 -14.30 -9.77 -6.18
CA LEU A 113 -15.71 -9.37 -6.24
C LEU A 113 -16.64 -10.57 -6.50
N ALA A 114 -16.28 -11.44 -7.43
CA ALA A 114 -17.04 -12.65 -7.81
C ALA A 114 -16.78 -13.87 -6.93
N PHE A 115 -15.80 -13.83 -6.02
CA PHE A 115 -15.38 -15.03 -5.28
C PHE A 115 -16.51 -15.62 -4.42
N PRO A 116 -16.86 -16.92 -4.52
CA PRO A 116 -18.00 -17.50 -3.81
C PRO A 116 -17.67 -17.81 -2.34
N ASP A 117 -17.47 -16.77 -1.53
CA ASP A 117 -17.29 -16.85 -0.08
C ASP A 117 -18.57 -16.48 0.68
N ASN A 118 -18.50 -16.56 2.01
CA ASN A 118 -19.58 -16.13 2.90
C ASN A 118 -19.77 -14.61 2.96
N GLN A 119 -18.94 -13.83 2.27
CA GLN A 119 -19.04 -12.37 2.16
C GLN A 119 -19.66 -11.92 0.83
N LEU A 120 -19.85 -12.83 -0.14
CA LEU A 120 -20.38 -12.51 -1.47
C LEU A 120 -21.68 -11.71 -1.39
N GLU A 121 -22.65 -12.17 -0.57
CA GLU A 121 -23.92 -11.46 -0.35
C GLU A 121 -23.69 -10.03 0.18
N SER A 122 -22.77 -9.87 1.13
CA SER A 122 -22.43 -8.55 1.68
C SER A 122 -21.79 -7.64 0.62
N ARG A 123 -20.96 -8.18 -0.27
CA ARG A 123 -20.37 -7.42 -1.39
C ARG A 123 -21.44 -7.00 -2.38
N MET A 124 -22.36 -7.90 -2.75
CA MET A 124 -23.44 -7.61 -3.70
C MET A 124 -24.40 -6.54 -3.16
N ARG A 125 -24.83 -6.67 -1.90
CA ARG A 125 -25.61 -5.62 -1.22
C ARG A 125 -24.90 -4.27 -1.16
N HIS A 126 -23.58 -4.27 -1.01
CA HIS A 126 -22.82 -3.01 -1.04
C HIS A 126 -22.90 -2.33 -2.42
N THR A 127 -22.90 -3.11 -3.51
CA THR A 127 -23.06 -2.56 -4.86
C THR A 127 -24.47 -2.02 -5.13
N GLU A 128 -25.49 -2.55 -4.46
CA GLU A 128 -26.85 -1.99 -4.50
C GLU A 128 -26.89 -0.56 -3.93
N GLU A 129 -26.19 -0.33 -2.81
CA GLU A 129 -26.09 0.98 -2.16
C GLU A 129 -25.14 1.93 -2.91
N GLN A 130 -24.07 1.38 -3.48
CA GLN A 130 -23.03 2.11 -4.21
C GLN A 130 -22.67 1.37 -5.52
N PRO A 131 -23.41 1.63 -6.61
CA PRO A 131 -23.15 0.99 -7.89
C PRO A 131 -21.72 1.24 -8.37
N LEU A 132 -21.07 0.17 -8.82
CA LEU A 132 -19.72 0.25 -9.37
C LEU A 132 -19.74 0.92 -10.74
N LEU A 133 -18.65 1.55 -11.17
CA LEU A 133 -18.54 2.14 -12.50
C LEU A 133 -17.79 1.20 -13.44
N LEU A 134 -18.33 0.95 -14.62
CA LEU A 134 -17.61 0.21 -15.65
C LEU A 134 -16.46 1.07 -16.22
N SER A 135 -15.27 0.48 -16.30
CA SER A 135 -14.08 1.09 -16.88
C SER A 135 -13.37 0.10 -17.81
N ARG A 136 -12.47 0.62 -18.64
CA ARG A 136 -11.63 -0.17 -19.54
C ARG A 136 -10.16 0.06 -19.22
N GLU A 137 -9.40 -1.00 -19.02
CA GLU A 137 -7.95 -0.93 -18.84
C GLU A 137 -7.31 -0.52 -20.18
N VAL A 138 -6.66 0.64 -20.20
CA VAL A 138 -5.95 1.13 -21.39
C VAL A 138 -4.54 0.56 -21.35
N SER A 139 -4.33 -0.57 -22.02
CA SER A 139 -2.99 -1.08 -22.33
C SER A 139 -2.25 -0.04 -23.19
N ASP A 140 -1.31 0.70 -22.61
CA ASP A 140 -0.48 1.64 -23.36
C ASP A 140 0.49 0.86 -24.28
N PRO A 141 0.39 0.98 -25.62
CA PRO A 141 1.17 0.17 -26.53
C PRO A 141 2.45 0.90 -26.94
N GLN A 142 3.54 0.72 -26.20
CA GLN A 142 4.89 1.04 -26.68
C GLN A 142 5.91 -0.02 -26.24
N SER A 143 6.02 -1.12 -26.99
CA SER A 143 7.29 -1.53 -27.60
C SER A 143 7.10 -2.79 -28.48
N THR A 144 7.25 -2.58 -29.77
CA THR A 144 7.10 -3.55 -30.86
C THR A 144 8.39 -4.34 -31.06
N GLY A 145 8.35 -5.68 -31.20
CA GLY A 145 9.55 -6.44 -31.59
C GLY A 145 9.54 -7.98 -31.51
N THR A 146 8.69 -8.64 -32.29
CA THR A 146 9.02 -9.78 -33.18
C THR A 146 9.69 -11.09 -32.65
N VAL A 147 8.87 -12.16 -32.60
CA VAL A 147 9.10 -13.57 -33.07
C VAL A 147 10.01 -14.56 -32.31
N ARG A 148 9.32 -15.53 -31.66
CA ARG A 148 9.53 -16.99 -31.51
C ARG A 148 10.95 -17.59 -31.48
N GLN A 149 11.35 -18.14 -30.33
CA GLN A 149 11.87 -19.52 -30.25
C GLN A 149 11.75 -20.10 -28.83
N LEU A 150 11.24 -21.33 -28.74
CA LEU A 150 11.05 -22.12 -27.53
C LEU A 150 12.39 -22.72 -27.09
N VAL A 151 12.94 -22.28 -25.95
CA VAL A 151 14.08 -22.88 -25.22
C VAL A 151 13.87 -22.60 -23.71
N GLU A 152 13.60 -23.64 -22.90
CA GLU A 152 13.84 -23.60 -21.43
C GLU A 152 15.36 -23.44 -21.17
N PRO A 153 15.89 -23.03 -19.99
CA PRO A 153 15.30 -22.64 -18.69
C PRO A 153 15.91 -21.31 -18.12
N SER A 154 15.42 -20.84 -16.97
CA SER A 154 16.19 -20.30 -15.82
C SER A 154 15.40 -19.24 -15.02
N GLN A 155 15.49 -19.35 -13.69
CA GLN A 155 14.97 -18.41 -12.71
C GLN A 155 15.43 -16.99 -13.03
N GLN A 156 14.56 -16.17 -13.61
CA GLN A 156 14.80 -14.75 -13.75
C GLN A 156 13.93 -13.98 -12.77
N ASN A 157 14.63 -13.37 -11.82
CA ASN A 157 14.14 -12.40 -10.85
C ASN A 157 13.29 -11.34 -11.55
N TYR A 158 12.02 -11.29 -11.18
CA TYR A 158 11.17 -10.13 -11.43
C TYR A 158 11.29 -9.19 -10.22
N TYR A 159 12.27 -8.30 -10.28
CA TYR A 159 12.34 -7.12 -9.42
C TYR A 159 12.39 -5.91 -10.36
N ASP A 160 11.22 -5.39 -10.70
CA ASP A 160 11.09 -4.04 -11.22
C ASP A 160 9.81 -3.43 -10.63
N GLY A 161 9.98 -2.61 -9.61
CA GLY A 161 8.91 -2.06 -8.80
C GLY A 161 9.44 -0.96 -7.90
N ILE A 162 9.47 0.25 -8.45
CA ILE A 162 9.95 1.50 -7.86
C ILE A 162 9.43 1.69 -6.42
N ASP A 163 10.36 1.84 -5.48
CA ASP A 163 10.10 2.02 -4.07
C ASP A 163 10.10 3.52 -3.73
N VAL A 164 8.92 4.08 -3.45
CA VAL A 164 8.81 5.46 -2.97
C VAL A 164 9.01 5.45 -1.46
N SER A 165 10.25 5.64 -1.02
CA SER A 165 10.57 5.86 0.40
C SER A 165 10.60 7.37 0.67
N TYR A 166 9.74 7.84 1.59
CA TYR A 166 9.83 9.18 2.15
C TYR A 166 10.56 9.08 3.49
N THR A 167 11.74 9.69 3.57
CA THR A 167 12.46 9.94 4.84
C THR A 167 12.25 11.41 5.23
N ARG A 168 11.73 11.64 6.44
CA ARG A 168 11.72 12.97 7.06
C ARG A 168 12.69 12.94 8.22
N SER A 169 13.90 13.48 8.02
CA SER A 169 14.80 13.77 9.12
C SER A 169 14.21 14.94 9.90
N SER A 170 13.80 14.71 11.15
CA SER A 170 13.35 15.77 12.05
C SER A 170 14.55 16.46 12.69
N GLY A 171 15.31 17.18 11.88
CA GLY A 171 16.27 18.18 12.34
C GLY A 171 15.53 19.44 12.77
N CYS A 172 15.79 19.88 14.00
CA CYS A 172 15.19 21.04 14.65
C CYS A 172 15.25 22.31 13.77
N VAL A 173 14.12 23.01 13.63
CA VAL A 173 13.99 24.29 12.90
C VAL A 173 14.95 25.32 13.51
N LYS A 174 16.00 25.70 12.77
CA LYS A 174 16.71 26.97 12.95
C LYS A 174 17.01 27.59 11.58
N HIS A 175 16.28 28.69 11.33
CA HIS A 175 16.40 29.81 10.39
C HIS A 175 17.15 29.71 9.05
N ALA A 176 16.56 30.48 8.11
CA ALA A 176 16.91 30.67 6.72
C ALA A 176 18.33 31.19 6.47
N GLY A 177 18.94 30.65 5.41
CA GLY A 177 20.11 31.22 4.75
C GLY A 177 21.38 30.41 4.94
N ASP A 178 21.52 29.29 4.22
CA ASP A 178 22.71 29.07 3.39
C ASP A 178 22.60 27.78 2.56
N VAL A 179 23.13 27.87 1.35
CA VAL A 179 23.35 26.80 0.37
C VAL A 179 24.57 25.99 0.80
N SER A 180 24.55 24.65 0.73
CA SER A 180 25.61 23.82 0.08
C SER A 180 25.66 22.35 0.54
N HIS A 181 25.75 21.47 -0.46
CA HIS A 181 26.37 20.14 -0.55
C HIS A 181 26.78 19.34 0.72
N GLY A 182 26.16 18.16 0.90
CA GLY A 182 26.67 16.93 1.56
C GLY A 182 27.16 17.05 3.02
N PRO A 183 26.59 16.28 3.97
CA PRO A 183 26.99 14.88 4.11
C PRO A 183 25.85 13.94 4.56
N ASP A 184 26.06 12.64 4.35
CA ASP A 184 25.30 11.58 5.02
C ASP A 184 25.17 11.87 6.51
N SER A 185 23.95 11.74 7.03
CA SER A 185 23.68 11.76 8.45
C SER A 185 24.59 10.74 9.14
N THR A 186 25.62 11.22 9.83
CA THR A 186 26.24 10.53 10.97
C THR A 186 25.22 10.51 12.11
N GLY A 187 24.05 9.91 11.85
CA GLY A 187 22.91 9.91 12.72
C GLY A 187 23.24 9.14 13.99
N ASP A 188 22.96 9.77 15.13
CA ASP A 188 23.16 9.21 16.46
C ASP A 188 22.37 7.90 16.68
N VAL A 189 21.37 7.64 15.83
CA VAL A 189 20.60 6.40 15.79
C VAL A 189 20.54 5.83 14.36
N PRO A 190 20.68 4.51 14.16
CA PRO A 190 20.52 3.91 12.85
C PRO A 190 19.10 4.06 12.29
N PRO A 191 18.90 4.45 11.01
CA PRO A 191 17.58 4.63 10.44
C PRO A 191 16.83 3.29 10.31
N PRO A 192 15.48 3.29 10.40
CA PRO A 192 14.72 2.07 10.23
C PRO A 192 14.68 1.62 8.76
N ILE A 193 14.75 0.31 8.57
CA ILE A 193 14.71 -0.45 7.31
C ILE A 193 13.49 -1.37 7.39
N ILE A 194 12.54 -1.19 6.48
CA ILE A 194 11.29 -1.96 6.43
C ILE A 194 11.41 -3.00 5.30
N LEU A 195 11.41 -4.27 5.67
CA LEU A 195 11.64 -5.44 4.82
C LEU A 195 10.34 -6.24 4.62
N PRO A 196 10.20 -7.01 3.52
CA PRO A 196 11.17 -7.22 2.43
C PRO A 196 11.35 -6.00 1.53
N LEU A 197 12.42 -5.92 0.73
CA LEU A 197 12.65 -4.84 -0.27
C LEU A 197 11.73 -4.92 -1.49
N CYS A 198 10.89 -5.94 -1.62
CA CYS A 198 9.75 -5.90 -2.54
C CYS A 198 8.53 -5.22 -1.91
N SER A 199 7.93 -4.29 -2.64
CA SER A 199 6.68 -3.63 -2.21
C SER A 199 5.44 -4.48 -2.52
N ARG A 200 5.55 -5.52 -3.35
CA ARG A 200 4.49 -6.51 -3.59
C ARG A 200 4.83 -7.80 -2.84
N ILE A 201 3.95 -8.21 -1.94
CA ILE A 201 4.18 -9.35 -1.04
C ILE A 201 2.93 -10.24 -0.95
N GLY A 202 3.07 -11.48 -0.49
CA GLY A 202 1.91 -12.31 -0.14
C GLY A 202 1.49 -12.12 1.31
N SER A 203 0.27 -12.53 1.67
CA SER A 203 -0.21 -12.49 3.07
C SER A 203 0.61 -13.36 4.04
N ALA A 204 1.35 -14.34 3.52
CA ALA A 204 2.28 -15.17 4.29
C ALA A 204 3.70 -14.57 4.37
N THR A 205 3.97 -13.47 3.69
CA THR A 205 5.29 -12.82 3.70
C THR A 205 5.44 -11.98 4.98
N PRO A 206 6.46 -12.26 5.82
CA PRO A 206 6.69 -11.49 7.04
C PRO A 206 7.23 -10.10 6.71
N VAL A 207 6.59 -9.05 7.20
CA VAL A 207 7.14 -7.69 7.18
C VAL A 207 7.98 -7.48 8.43
N SER A 208 9.28 -7.25 8.24
CA SER A 208 10.23 -7.05 9.33
C SER A 208 10.77 -5.63 9.37
N ILE A 209 11.05 -5.12 10.56
CA ILE A 209 11.65 -3.80 10.75
C ILE A 209 13.00 -3.99 11.44
N ALA A 210 14.07 -3.59 10.75
CA ALA A 210 15.40 -3.47 11.34
C ALA A 210 15.69 -1.98 11.55
N ALA A 211 16.50 -1.64 12.54
CA ALA A 211 17.04 -0.29 12.68
C ALA A 211 18.52 -0.46 13.00
N VAL A 212 19.32 -0.61 11.94
CA VAL A 212 20.72 -0.97 12.05
C VAL A 212 21.60 -0.23 11.08
N ARG A 213 22.87 -0.11 11.46
CA ARG A 213 23.95 0.31 10.59
C ARG A 213 25.06 -0.73 10.66
N TYR A 214 25.84 -0.79 9.59
CA TYR A 214 26.98 -1.67 9.49
C TYR A 214 28.26 -0.85 9.45
N VAL A 215 29.18 -1.14 10.35
CA VAL A 215 30.51 -0.52 10.42
C VAL A 215 31.54 -1.53 9.93
N VAL A 216 32.35 -1.16 8.96
CA VAL A 216 33.46 -1.98 8.49
C VAL A 216 34.53 -2.04 9.58
N GLN A 217 34.83 -3.25 10.08
CA GLN A 217 35.80 -3.43 11.14
C GLN A 217 37.19 -2.96 10.67
N GLY A 218 37.86 -2.15 11.51
CA GLY A 218 39.20 -1.65 11.24
C GLY A 218 39.22 -0.26 10.58
N SER A 219 38.37 0.00 9.57
CA SER A 219 38.29 1.35 8.96
C SER A 219 37.29 2.26 9.68
N GLY A 220 36.28 1.70 10.35
CA GLY A 220 35.19 2.48 10.94
C GLY A 220 34.22 3.05 9.90
N THR A 221 34.37 2.68 8.62
CA THR A 221 33.51 3.16 7.53
C THR A 221 32.10 2.60 7.70
N LEU A 222 31.09 3.48 7.62
CA LEU A 222 29.70 3.08 7.64
C LEU A 222 29.25 2.66 6.24
N LEU A 223 28.51 1.56 6.14
CA LEU A 223 27.72 1.26 4.95
C LEU A 223 26.57 2.26 4.87
N ASP A 224 26.29 2.72 3.65
CA ASP A 224 25.11 3.53 3.39
C ASP A 224 23.81 2.76 3.72
N LYS A 225 22.71 3.50 3.84
CA LYS A 225 21.41 2.95 4.26
C LYS A 225 20.90 1.87 3.30
N ASP A 226 21.09 2.07 2.00
CA ASP A 226 20.59 1.14 0.99
C ASP A 226 21.43 -0.15 1.01
N ALA A 227 22.75 -0.04 1.07
CA ALA A 227 23.66 -1.16 1.28
C ALA A 227 23.32 -1.95 2.55
N ALA A 228 23.05 -1.27 3.67
CA ALA A 228 22.61 -1.91 4.91
C ALA A 228 21.29 -2.68 4.72
N ALA A 229 20.35 -2.15 3.92
CA ALA A 229 19.08 -2.80 3.63
C ALA A 229 19.25 -4.10 2.83
N PHE A 230 20.16 -4.13 1.84
CA PHE A 230 20.50 -5.35 1.10
C PHE A 230 21.14 -6.41 2.00
N VAL A 231 22.01 -6.00 2.94
CA VAL A 231 22.60 -6.92 3.93
C VAL A 231 21.51 -7.49 4.84
N GLU A 232 20.62 -6.65 5.39
CA GLU A 232 19.53 -7.12 6.25
C GLU A 232 18.52 -8.01 5.50
N GLU A 233 18.21 -7.73 4.23
CA GLU A 233 17.34 -8.61 3.46
C GLU A 233 17.96 -9.98 3.24
N ALA A 234 19.26 -10.03 2.95
CA ALA A 234 19.99 -11.29 2.86
C ALA A 234 20.07 -12.04 4.20
N MET A 235 20.12 -11.32 5.33
CA MET A 235 20.04 -11.88 6.67
C MET A 235 18.69 -12.54 6.99
N MET A 236 17.62 -12.21 6.26
CA MET A 236 16.32 -12.90 6.39
C MET A 236 16.31 -14.29 5.74
N GLY A 237 17.30 -14.60 4.90
CA GLY A 237 17.46 -15.92 4.31
C GLY A 237 17.91 -16.99 5.31
N SER A 238 17.99 -18.24 4.87
CA SER A 238 18.45 -19.36 5.72
C SER A 238 19.85 -19.87 5.36
N THR A 239 20.44 -19.37 4.27
CA THR A 239 21.68 -19.90 3.69
C THR A 239 22.70 -18.80 3.51
N ARG A 240 23.98 -19.17 3.70
CA ARG A 240 25.12 -18.33 3.31
C ARG A 240 24.98 -17.91 1.85
N ARG A 241 25.15 -16.63 1.59
CA ARG A 241 25.06 -16.05 0.25
C ARG A 241 25.98 -14.85 0.11
N THR A 242 26.37 -14.55 -1.12
CA THR A 242 27.06 -13.30 -1.46
C THR A 242 26.07 -12.36 -2.11
N VAL A 243 26.02 -11.12 -1.64
CA VAL A 243 25.14 -10.06 -2.14
C VAL A 243 26.00 -8.98 -2.75
N THR A 244 25.62 -8.49 -3.93
CA THR A 244 26.23 -7.29 -4.52
C THR A 244 25.43 -6.08 -4.05
N LEU A 245 26.09 -5.15 -3.38
CA LEU A 245 25.52 -3.91 -2.88
C LEU A 245 25.27 -2.92 -4.03
N PRO A 246 24.42 -1.90 -3.85
CA PRO A 246 24.18 -0.86 -4.86
C PRO A 246 25.46 -0.16 -5.33
N CYS A 247 26.45 -0.01 -4.46
CA CYS A 247 27.77 0.57 -4.78
C CYS A 247 28.71 -0.38 -5.57
N GLY A 248 28.28 -1.61 -5.87
CA GLY A 248 29.06 -2.62 -6.58
C GLY A 248 29.92 -3.51 -5.68
N ALA A 249 30.12 -3.13 -4.41
CA ALA A 249 30.84 -3.95 -3.44
C ALA A 249 30.11 -5.26 -3.15
N ARG A 250 30.84 -6.31 -2.77
CA ARG A 250 30.27 -7.63 -2.47
C ARG A 250 30.35 -7.94 -0.98
N VAL A 251 29.27 -8.46 -0.42
CA VAL A 251 29.19 -8.84 1.00
C VAL A 251 28.79 -10.30 1.10
N ILE A 252 29.56 -11.08 1.86
CA ILE A 252 29.15 -12.42 2.28
C ILE A 252 28.26 -12.26 3.51
N VAL A 253 27.07 -12.84 3.45
CA VAL A 253 26.10 -12.85 4.54
C VAL A 253 25.91 -14.29 4.98
N VAL A 254 26.05 -14.54 6.29
CA VAL A 254 25.78 -15.84 6.93
C VAL A 254 24.65 -15.65 7.95
N PRO A 255 23.38 -15.87 7.54
CA PRO A 255 22.23 -15.61 8.40
C PRO A 255 22.22 -16.39 9.71
N SER A 256 22.68 -17.64 9.70
CA SER A 256 22.75 -18.52 10.87
C SER A 256 23.67 -17.99 11.97
N GLU A 257 24.70 -17.23 11.60
CA GLU A 257 25.66 -16.62 12.52
C GLU A 257 25.34 -15.14 12.78
N ARG A 258 24.33 -14.59 12.10
CA ARG A 258 24.01 -13.15 12.08
C ARG A 258 25.25 -12.29 11.78
N ALA A 259 26.08 -12.76 10.86
CA ALA A 259 27.36 -12.17 10.53
C ALA A 259 27.48 -11.84 9.04
N ALA A 260 28.20 -10.77 8.74
CA ALA A 260 28.50 -10.34 7.38
C ALA A 260 29.96 -9.90 7.24
N TRP A 261 30.51 -10.06 6.04
CA TRP A 261 31.88 -9.67 5.71
C TRP A 261 31.91 -8.97 4.35
N LEU A 262 32.53 -7.79 4.31
CA LEU A 262 32.82 -7.07 3.08
C LEU A 262 33.98 -7.75 2.35
N LEU A 263 33.77 -8.20 1.12
CA LEU A 263 34.83 -8.79 0.32
C LEU A 263 35.75 -7.72 -0.25
N ASP A 264 37.03 -8.05 -0.33
CA ASP A 264 37.98 -7.28 -1.11
C ASP A 264 37.78 -7.54 -2.61
N ASP A 265 38.25 -6.61 -3.46
CA ASP A 265 38.20 -6.75 -4.92
C ASP A 265 39.05 -7.92 -5.45
N TYR A 266 39.85 -8.56 -4.59
CA TYR A 266 40.81 -9.60 -4.96
C TYR A 266 40.23 -11.02 -4.86
N ASP A 267 38.93 -11.16 -4.61
CA ASP A 267 38.18 -12.42 -4.52
C ASP A 267 38.83 -13.42 -3.55
N ARG A 268 39.61 -12.91 -2.59
CA ARG A 268 40.13 -13.70 -1.49
C ARG A 268 38.96 -13.88 -0.55
N ASN A 269 38.66 -15.12 -0.14
CA ASN A 269 37.62 -15.44 0.85
C ASN A 269 37.92 -14.89 2.27
N VAL A 270 38.71 -13.82 2.37
CA VAL A 270 39.08 -13.10 3.59
C VAL A 270 38.38 -11.76 3.53
N GLY A 271 37.08 -11.75 3.85
CA GLY A 271 36.33 -10.50 3.96
C GLY A 271 36.60 -9.79 5.28
N VAL A 272 36.47 -8.46 5.28
CA VAL A 272 36.52 -7.64 6.49
C VAL A 272 35.18 -7.73 7.21
N PRO A 273 35.12 -8.13 8.50
CA PRO A 273 33.86 -8.26 9.22
C PRO A 273 33.08 -6.94 9.28
N LEU A 274 31.77 -7.03 9.12
CA LEU A 274 30.85 -5.92 9.33
C LEU A 274 30.27 -5.99 10.75
N ILE A 275 30.50 -4.96 11.54
CA ILE A 275 29.93 -4.80 12.88
C ILE A 275 28.52 -4.25 12.73
N ARG A 276 27.52 -5.02 13.19
CA ARG A 276 26.11 -4.65 13.16
C ARG A 276 25.74 -3.90 14.43
N GLU A 277 25.42 -2.61 14.31
CA GLU A 277 24.97 -1.76 15.42
C GLU A 277 23.48 -1.49 15.28
N ALA A 278 22.69 -1.70 16.34
CA ALA A 278 21.25 -1.52 16.33
C ALA A 278 20.81 -0.30 17.14
N ALA A 279 19.70 0.31 16.75
CA ALA A 279 19.02 1.31 17.56
C ALA A 279 18.52 0.70 18.88
N GLU A 280 18.48 1.53 19.93
CA GLU A 280 18.02 1.12 21.26
C GLU A 280 16.51 0.87 21.29
N VAL A 281 15.75 1.73 20.61
CA VAL A 281 14.29 1.66 20.53
C VAL A 281 13.84 1.60 19.08
N VAL A 282 12.91 0.71 18.78
CA VAL A 282 12.24 0.61 17.48
C VAL A 282 10.73 0.56 17.69
N GLN A 283 10.02 1.46 17.02
CA GLN A 283 8.56 1.51 17.04
C GLN A 283 8.00 1.52 15.63
N TYR A 284 6.74 1.12 15.48
CA TYR A 284 6.07 1.12 14.20
C TYR A 284 4.60 1.48 14.33
N ASN A 285 4.03 1.89 13.20
CA ASN A 285 2.62 2.17 13.02
C ASN A 285 2.21 1.67 11.64
N VAL A 286 1.00 1.12 11.52
CA VAL A 286 0.42 0.67 10.25
C VAL A 286 -0.72 1.62 9.89
N GLY A 287 -0.46 2.51 8.94
CA GLY A 287 -1.45 3.40 8.35
C GLY A 287 -2.50 2.61 7.58
N ASN A 288 -3.74 2.66 8.09
CA ASN A 288 -5.05 2.22 7.56
C ASN A 288 -6.00 1.68 8.67
N MET A 289 -5.73 1.95 9.96
CA MET A 289 -6.60 1.56 11.08
C MET A 289 -6.99 2.73 12.00
N GLY A 290 -7.59 3.82 11.49
CA GLY A 290 -8.39 4.79 12.28
C GLY A 290 -7.84 5.41 13.59
N SER A 291 -6.58 5.12 13.96
CA SER A 291 -5.91 5.42 15.22
C SER A 291 -4.43 5.08 15.02
N ALA A 292 -3.65 6.08 14.58
CA ALA A 292 -2.21 6.00 14.39
C ALA A 292 -1.47 5.94 15.73
N GLN A 293 -1.51 4.79 16.42
CA GLN A 293 -0.74 4.58 17.66
C GLN A 293 0.57 3.85 17.33
N TRP A 294 1.70 4.48 17.68
CA TRP A 294 3.01 3.85 17.65
C TRP A 294 3.09 2.70 18.64
N ARG A 295 3.64 1.56 18.20
CA ARG A 295 3.80 0.34 19.00
C ARG A 295 5.26 -0.11 18.98
N PRO A 296 5.82 -0.60 20.11
CA PRO A 296 7.15 -1.22 20.10
C PRO A 296 7.20 -2.39 19.12
N TYR A 297 8.23 -2.42 18.26
CA TYR A 297 8.44 -3.53 17.33
C TYR A 297 9.16 -4.68 18.05
N LYS A 298 8.60 -5.90 17.97
CA LYS A 298 9.17 -7.10 18.61
C LYS A 298 9.20 -8.34 17.71
N HIS A 299 8.25 -8.45 16.78
CA HIS A 299 8.08 -9.60 15.91
C HIS A 299 7.64 -9.14 14.51
N PRO A 300 7.91 -9.93 13.46
CA PRO A 300 7.42 -9.62 12.12
C PRO A 300 5.90 -9.46 12.07
N ILE A 301 5.44 -8.57 11.19
CA ILE A 301 4.04 -8.24 10.98
C ILE A 301 3.55 -8.99 9.74
N PHE A 302 2.37 -9.60 9.82
CA PHE A 302 1.71 -10.20 8.66
C PHE A 302 0.54 -9.32 8.28
N LEU A 303 0.60 -8.77 7.07
CA LEU A 303 -0.43 -7.90 6.55
C LEU A 303 -1.49 -8.74 5.83
N PRO A 304 -2.79 -8.47 6.04
CA PRO A 304 -3.83 -9.07 5.22
C PRO A 304 -3.79 -8.49 3.79
N PRO A 305 -4.45 -9.14 2.81
CA PRO A 305 -4.54 -8.61 1.45
C PRO A 305 -4.99 -7.15 1.40
N GLY A 306 -4.41 -6.37 0.49
CA GLY A 306 -4.68 -4.94 0.35
C GLY A 306 -3.43 -4.07 0.38
N ARG A 307 -3.60 -2.76 0.44
CA ARG A 307 -2.50 -1.79 0.45
C ARG A 307 -2.31 -1.19 1.83
N TRP A 308 -1.10 -1.27 2.35
CA TRP A 308 -0.75 -0.89 3.72
C TRP A 308 0.45 0.02 3.72
N CYS A 309 0.38 1.11 4.48
CA CYS A 309 1.55 1.94 4.76
C CYS A 309 2.09 1.56 6.14
N ILE A 310 3.35 1.16 6.22
CA ILE A 310 4.04 0.93 7.48
C ILE A 310 4.99 2.11 7.69
N CYS A 311 4.85 2.77 8.83
CA CYS A 311 5.81 3.74 9.33
C CYS A 311 6.62 3.08 10.44
N ALA A 312 7.93 3.30 10.44
CA ALA A 312 8.85 2.84 11.44
C ALA A 312 9.63 4.03 12.00
N GLU A 313 9.94 3.95 13.28
CA GLU A 313 10.74 4.92 14.01
C GLU A 313 11.86 4.17 14.74
N SER A 314 13.08 4.68 14.66
CA SER A 314 14.18 4.27 15.52
C SER A 314 14.62 5.45 16.38
N SER A 315 14.96 5.17 17.63
CA SER A 315 15.37 6.21 18.57
C SER A 315 16.36 5.71 19.63
N THR A 316 17.04 6.65 20.26
CA THR A 316 17.71 6.41 21.55
C THR A 316 16.67 6.15 22.65
N ALA A 317 17.07 5.53 23.75
CA ALA A 317 16.17 5.21 24.87
C ALA A 317 15.50 6.45 25.49
N ASP A 318 16.15 7.61 25.39
CA ASP A 318 15.62 8.91 25.83
C ASP A 318 14.88 9.69 24.73
N HIS A 319 14.69 9.09 23.55
CA HIS A 319 14.03 9.67 22.38
C HIS A 319 14.59 11.03 21.92
N ARG A 320 15.86 11.33 22.22
CA ARG A 320 16.51 12.58 21.76
C ARG A 320 16.83 12.57 20.28
N PHE A 321 17.21 11.41 19.77
CA PHE A 321 17.48 11.20 18.36
C PHE A 321 16.46 10.24 17.81
N VAL A 322 15.84 10.63 16.70
CA VAL A 322 14.71 9.93 16.11
C VAL A 322 14.91 9.93 14.60
N GLU A 323 14.89 8.75 14.01
CA GLU A 323 14.86 8.56 12.57
C GLU A 323 13.58 7.83 12.19
N THR A 324 12.97 8.21 11.06
CA THR A 324 11.72 7.61 10.60
C THR A 324 11.81 7.16 9.16
N ALA A 325 11.14 6.07 8.84
CA ALA A 325 10.97 5.60 7.48
C ALA A 325 9.52 5.15 7.28
N SER A 326 8.99 5.34 6.09
CA SER A 326 7.68 4.83 5.71
C SER A 326 7.77 4.02 4.43
N ARG A 327 6.97 2.97 4.35
CA ARG A 327 6.92 2.12 3.17
C ARG A 327 5.54 1.56 2.92
N VAL A 328 5.17 1.50 1.65
CA VAL A 328 3.88 0.99 1.21
C VAL A 328 4.03 -0.42 0.65
N PHE A 329 3.25 -1.35 1.19
CA PHE A 329 3.14 -2.71 0.67
C PHE A 329 1.79 -2.89 -0.01
N THR A 330 1.80 -3.59 -1.14
CA THR A 330 0.63 -4.22 -1.75
C THR A 330 0.71 -5.70 -1.45
N VAL A 331 -0.30 -6.21 -0.76
CA VAL A 331 -0.38 -7.61 -0.33
C VAL A 331 -1.33 -8.35 -1.25
N ASP A 332 -0.77 -9.27 -2.03
CA ASP A 332 -1.51 -10.08 -2.99
C ASP A 332 -2.36 -11.14 -2.27
N ILE A 333 -3.53 -11.43 -2.83
CA ILE A 333 -4.34 -12.58 -2.42
C ILE A 333 -3.62 -13.81 -2.96
N VAL A 334 -2.92 -14.55 -2.10
CA VAL A 334 -2.36 -15.85 -2.49
C VAL A 334 -3.55 -16.82 -2.64
N PRO A 335 -3.85 -17.32 -3.86
CA PRO A 335 -4.86 -18.36 -3.99
C PRO A 335 -4.39 -19.59 -3.21
N ARG A 336 -5.20 -20.06 -2.26
CA ARG A 336 -4.96 -21.38 -1.64
C ARG A 336 -5.01 -22.42 -2.76
N LYS A 337 -3.85 -22.94 -3.17
CA LYS A 337 -3.81 -24.22 -3.88
C LYS A 337 -4.45 -25.26 -2.97
N ARG A 338 -5.61 -25.77 -3.36
CA ARG A 338 -6.16 -27.02 -2.81
C ARG A 338 -5.39 -28.20 -3.38
#